data_AF-A0A2T6N0E3-F1
#
_entry.id   AF-A0A2T6N0E3-F1
#
_cell.length_a   1.000
_cell.length_b   1.000
_cell.length_c   1.000
_cell.angle_alpha   90.00
_cell.angle_beta   90.00
_cell.angle_gamma   90.00
#
_symmetry.space_group_name_H-M   'P 1'
#
loop_
_entity.id
_entity.type
_entity.pdbx_description
1 polymer ?
#
loop_
_entity_poly.entity_id
_entity_poly.type
_entity_poly.pdbx_seq_one_letter_code
_entity_poly.pdbx_strand_id
1 'polypeptide(L)'
;MYYKWLGLFTASVIDSEFIGSVMRFPQLKIGQQFEYQGKRYTKTGPMTAAEEGTGASTMIRRSAEVALVDGVASSMSDKQYKQNYSRDEVVGLFERYRAELIVQSQKSANADSAIQLNQLLTMLNDRALYESLL
;
A
#
# COMPACT_ATOMS: atom_id res chain seq x y z
N MET A 1 -28.91 -19.76 -31.59
CA MET A 1 -28.25 -19.56 -30.28
C MET A 1 -29.12 -18.57 -29.50
N TYR A 2 -30.21 -18.95 -28.82
CA TYR A 2 -30.38 -19.77 -27.60
C TYR A 2 -29.46 -19.32 -26.44
N TYR A 3 -29.89 -18.82 -25.27
CA TYR A 3 -31.22 -18.61 -24.66
C TYR A 3 -31.23 -17.32 -23.79
N LYS A 4 -32.36 -16.60 -23.89
CA LYS A 4 -33.19 -16.03 -22.80
C LYS A 4 -32.67 -16.26 -21.36
N TRP A 5 -32.25 -15.19 -20.68
CA TRP A 5 -32.04 -15.18 -19.23
C TRP A 5 -33.32 -14.66 -18.56
N LEU A 6 -34.07 -15.57 -17.93
CA LEU A 6 -35.09 -15.25 -16.94
C LEU A 6 -35.05 -16.34 -15.86
N GLY A 7 -34.90 -15.91 -14.61
CA GLY A 7 -34.81 -16.72 -13.39
C GLY A 7 -34.18 -15.85 -12.31
N LEU A 8 -34.91 -14.91 -11.70
CA LEU A 8 -35.75 -15.18 -10.52
C LEU A 8 -35.13 -16.22 -9.59
N PHE A 9 -34.28 -15.76 -8.67
CA PHE A 9 -34.20 -16.34 -7.33
C PHE A 9 -34.50 -15.23 -6.33
N THR A 10 -35.77 -15.21 -5.91
CA THR A 10 -36.26 -14.47 -4.76
C THR A 10 -35.96 -15.26 -3.49
N ALA A 11 -35.35 -14.56 -2.52
CA ALA A 11 -35.42 -14.73 -1.07
C ALA A 11 -34.92 -16.02 -0.38
N SER A 12 -34.11 -15.75 0.66
CA SER A 12 -33.97 -16.48 1.93
C SER A 12 -33.00 -17.66 1.98
N VAL A 13 -31.74 -17.39 2.33
CA VAL A 13 -31.17 -17.68 3.66
C VAL A 13 -30.08 -16.64 3.90
N ILE A 14 -30.36 -15.64 4.74
CA ILE A 14 -29.34 -14.72 5.25
C ILE A 14 -28.83 -15.37 6.54
N ASP A 15 -27.90 -16.32 6.40
CA ASP A 15 -27.17 -16.84 7.56
C ASP A 15 -25.97 -15.91 7.83
N SER A 16 -26.08 -15.25 8.98
CA SER A 16 -25.04 -14.62 9.80
C SER A 16 -23.99 -13.71 9.12
N GLU A 17 -24.17 -12.40 9.35
CA GLU A 17 -23.13 -11.46 9.82
C GLU A 17 -21.68 -11.71 9.38
N PHE A 18 -21.38 -11.66 8.08
CA PHE A 18 -19.99 -11.49 7.65
C PHE A 18 -19.65 -10.00 7.60
N ILE A 19 -19.43 -9.39 8.77
CA ILE A 19 -18.93 -8.01 8.91
C ILE A 19 -17.40 -8.03 8.77
N GLY A 20 -16.90 -8.62 7.68
CA GLY A 20 -15.49 -8.67 7.37
C GLY A 20 -15.08 -7.45 6.54
N SER A 21 -14.06 -6.72 6.96
CA SER A 21 -13.46 -5.69 6.09
C SER A 21 -12.83 -6.35 4.88
N VAL A 22 -13.15 -5.86 3.68
CA VAL A 22 -12.50 -6.27 2.43
C VAL A 22 -11.15 -5.57 2.30
N MET A 23 -10.09 -6.31 2.00
CA MET A 23 -8.73 -5.79 1.86
C MET A 23 -7.92 -6.56 0.81
N ARG A 24 -6.74 -6.05 0.44
CA ARG A 24 -5.85 -6.77 -0.48
C ARG A 24 -5.01 -7.80 0.30
N PHE A 25 -4.78 -8.97 -0.29
CA PHE A 25 -4.01 -10.05 0.33
C PHE A 25 -2.62 -9.64 0.89
N PRO A 26 -1.82 -8.77 0.26
CA PRO A 26 -0.53 -8.34 0.79
C PRO A 26 -0.62 -7.54 2.10
N GLN A 27 -1.78 -6.94 2.39
CA GLN A 27 -1.99 -6.15 3.61
C GLN A 27 -2.28 -7.02 4.83
N LEU A 28 -2.61 -8.30 4.62
CA LEU A 28 -2.78 -9.26 5.71
C LEU A 28 -1.42 -9.57 6.35
N LYS A 29 -1.40 -9.67 7.68
CA LYS A 29 -0.25 -10.17 8.44
C LYS A 29 -0.19 -11.69 8.34
N ILE A 30 1.02 -12.25 8.39
CA ILE A 30 1.20 -13.70 8.51
C ILE A 30 0.49 -14.17 9.79
N GLY A 31 -0.24 -15.27 9.69
CA GLY A 31 -1.10 -15.81 10.76
C GLY A 31 -2.53 -15.27 10.76
N GLN A 32 -2.86 -14.22 9.99
CA GLN A 32 -4.24 -13.73 9.93
C GLN A 32 -5.15 -14.67 9.13
N GLN A 33 -6.37 -14.84 9.64
CA GLN A 33 -7.43 -15.61 9.00
C GLN A 33 -8.29 -14.73 8.09
N PHE A 34 -8.61 -15.25 6.91
CA PHE A 34 -9.39 -14.55 5.90
C PHE A 34 -10.20 -15.54 5.06
N GLU A 35 -11.24 -15.04 4.42
CA GLU A 35 -12.02 -15.74 3.42
C GLU A 35 -11.63 -15.29 2.01
N TYR A 36 -11.52 -16.27 1.11
CA TYR A 36 -11.26 -16.06 -0.31
C TYR A 36 -11.95 -17.15 -1.12
N GLN A 37 -12.76 -16.77 -2.11
CA GLN A 37 -13.51 -17.71 -2.97
C GLN A 37 -14.37 -18.72 -2.18
N GLY A 38 -15.00 -18.27 -1.08
CA GLY A 38 -15.87 -19.12 -0.24
C GLY A 38 -15.12 -20.13 0.64
N LYS A 39 -13.80 -20.00 0.78
CA LYS A 39 -12.95 -20.85 1.62
C LYS A 39 -12.17 -20.00 2.61
N ARG A 40 -11.91 -20.57 3.79
CA ARG A 40 -11.11 -19.95 4.84
C ARG A 40 -9.65 -20.34 4.74
N TYR A 41 -8.81 -19.36 5.00
CA TYR A 41 -7.36 -19.48 4.87
C TYR A 41 -6.66 -18.76 6.00
N THR A 42 -5.46 -19.24 6.33
CA THR A 42 -4.49 -18.52 7.17
C THR A 42 -3.31 -18.08 6.31
N LYS A 43 -2.92 -16.80 6.36
CA LYS A 43 -1.75 -16.33 5.61
C LYS A 43 -0.46 -16.94 6.17
N THR A 44 0.32 -17.61 5.33
CA THR A 44 1.58 -18.27 5.75
C THR A 44 2.83 -17.60 5.18
N GLY A 45 2.68 -16.75 4.16
CA GLY A 45 3.80 -16.02 3.56
C GLY A 45 3.34 -14.83 2.70
N PRO A 46 4.27 -14.19 1.97
CA PRO A 46 3.95 -12.98 1.19
C PRO A 46 2.84 -13.18 0.17
N MET A 47 2.82 -14.35 -0.47
CA MET A 47 1.86 -14.76 -1.51
C MET A 47 1.23 -16.14 -1.24
N THR A 48 1.45 -16.72 -0.05
CA THR A 48 1.01 -18.08 0.27
C THR A 48 0.06 -18.08 1.47
N ALA A 49 -0.91 -18.98 1.43
CA ALA A 49 -1.85 -19.21 2.52
C ALA A 49 -2.14 -20.70 2.66
N ALA A 50 -2.48 -21.14 3.86
CA ALA A 50 -2.92 -22.50 4.14
C ALA A 50 -4.44 -22.55 4.25
N GLU A 51 -5.08 -23.46 3.52
CA GLU A 51 -6.53 -23.70 3.60
C GLU A 51 -6.90 -24.29 4.97
N GLU A 52 -7.91 -23.72 5.61
CA GLU A 52 -8.44 -24.22 6.88
C GLU A 52 -9.18 -25.54 6.63
N GLY A 53 -8.79 -26.61 7.33
CA GLY A 53 -9.36 -27.96 7.19
C GLY A 53 -8.45 -28.95 6.45
N THR A 54 -7.77 -28.54 5.37
CA THR A 54 -6.84 -29.41 4.63
C THR A 54 -5.38 -29.10 4.91
N GLY A 55 -5.06 -27.89 5.36
CA GLY A 55 -3.68 -27.42 5.55
C GLY A 55 -2.92 -27.22 4.23
N ALA A 56 -3.58 -27.39 3.08
CA ALA A 56 -2.96 -27.26 1.78
C ALA A 56 -2.48 -25.82 1.55
N SER A 57 -1.21 -25.67 1.18
CA SER A 57 -0.64 -24.37 0.83
C SER A 57 -1.06 -23.99 -0.58
N THR A 58 -1.58 -22.77 -0.74
CA THR A 58 -1.98 -22.20 -2.02
C THR A 58 -1.35 -20.84 -2.23
N MET A 59 -1.11 -20.47 -3.49
CA MET A 59 -0.66 -19.14 -3.87
C MET A 59 -1.87 -18.22 -4.11
N ILE A 60 -1.90 -17.09 -3.41
CA ILE A 60 -2.89 -16.03 -3.59
C ILE A 60 -2.24 -14.87 -4.34
N ARG A 61 -2.93 -14.36 -5.37
CA ARG A 61 -2.43 -13.26 -6.20
C ARG A 61 -2.28 -11.98 -5.37
N ARG A 62 -1.28 -11.17 -5.71
CA ARG A 62 -1.05 -9.86 -5.06
C ARG A 62 -2.27 -8.94 -5.12
N SER A 63 -3.00 -8.99 -6.23
CA SER A 63 -4.20 -8.18 -6.44
C SER A 63 -5.47 -8.83 -5.88
N ALA A 64 -5.42 -9.97 -5.20
CA ALA A 64 -6.63 -10.60 -4.67
C ALA A 64 -7.26 -9.75 -3.56
N GLU A 65 -8.58 -9.61 -3.60
CA GLU A 65 -9.39 -9.07 -2.49
C GLU A 65 -9.85 -10.23 -1.61
N VAL A 66 -9.74 -10.03 -0.31
CA VAL A 66 -10.01 -11.04 0.72
C VAL A 66 -10.79 -10.39 1.85
N ALA A 67 -11.63 -11.18 2.52
CA ALA A 67 -12.46 -10.70 3.62
C ALA A 67 -11.88 -11.20 4.95
N LEU A 68 -11.63 -10.31 5.90
CA LEU A 68 -11.07 -10.70 7.20
C LEU A 68 -12.13 -11.43 8.05
N VAL A 69 -11.78 -12.55 8.67
CA VAL A 69 -12.70 -13.35 9.51
C VAL A 69 -12.74 -12.82 10.95
N ASP A 70 -11.61 -12.40 11.51
CA ASP A 70 -11.53 -11.85 12.88
C ASP A 70 -11.33 -10.34 12.86
N GLY A 71 -12.29 -9.61 13.43
CA GLY A 71 -12.45 -8.15 13.42
C GLY A 71 -11.38 -7.32 14.14
N VAL A 72 -10.09 -7.67 14.01
CA VAL A 72 -9.00 -6.77 14.35
C VAL A 72 -8.27 -6.41 13.06
N ALA A 73 -8.93 -5.55 12.27
CA ALA A 73 -8.23 -4.62 11.39
C ALA A 73 -7.39 -3.69 12.28
N SER A 74 -6.30 -4.22 12.82
CA SER A 74 -5.37 -3.46 13.63
C SER A 74 -4.69 -2.51 12.65
N SER A 75 -5.20 -1.28 12.67
CA SER A 75 -4.67 -0.07 12.05
C SER A 75 -3.24 0.13 12.53
N MET A 76 -2.31 -0.65 11.97
CA MET A 76 -0.96 -0.15 11.89
C MET A 76 -1.04 1.03 10.94
N SER A 77 -0.78 2.19 11.52
CA SER A 77 -0.58 3.47 10.86
C SER A 77 0.51 3.35 9.79
N ASP A 78 0.18 2.74 8.66
CA ASP A 78 0.90 3.00 7.44
C ASP A 78 0.47 4.39 7.02
N LYS A 79 1.40 5.35 7.10
CA LYS A 79 1.28 6.62 6.38
C LYS A 79 0.80 6.25 4.98
N GLN A 80 -0.45 6.59 4.69
CA GLN A 80 -1.12 6.15 3.47
C GLN A 80 -0.56 7.02 2.35
N TYR A 81 0.62 6.65 1.84
CA TYR A 81 1.29 7.42 0.81
C TYR A 81 0.42 7.40 -0.44
N LYS A 82 0.12 8.59 -0.95
CA LYS A 82 -0.59 8.77 -2.20
C LYS A 82 0.16 8.00 -3.30
N GLN A 83 -0.48 6.96 -3.85
CA GLN A 83 0.15 6.07 -4.83
C GLN A 83 0.09 6.62 -6.27
N ASN A 84 -0.81 7.57 -6.53
CA ASN A 84 -1.00 8.18 -7.85
C ASN A 84 -0.81 9.69 -7.73
N TYR A 85 0.32 10.19 -8.22
CA TYR A 85 0.57 11.62 -8.39
C TYR A 85 0.22 12.03 -9.82
N SER A 86 -0.48 13.15 -9.97
CA SER A 86 -0.61 13.80 -11.27
C SER A 86 0.73 14.37 -11.72
N ARG A 87 0.86 14.62 -13.02
CA ARG A 87 2.07 15.23 -13.59
C ARG A 87 2.42 16.55 -12.89
N ASP A 88 1.42 17.39 -12.67
CA ASP A 88 1.61 18.73 -12.08
C ASP A 88 2.08 18.64 -10.62
N GLU A 89 1.61 17.64 -9.87
CA GLU A 89 2.06 17.40 -8.50
C GLU A 89 3.53 16.95 -8.44
N VAL A 90 3.94 16.07 -9.36
CA VAL A 90 5.35 15.64 -9.45
C VAL A 90 6.23 16.83 -9.83
N VAL A 91 5.83 17.61 -10.84
CA VAL A 91 6.57 18.81 -11.26
C VAL A 91 6.70 19.80 -10.10
N GLY A 92 5.60 20.11 -9.41
CA GLY A 92 5.61 21.03 -8.27
C GLY A 92 6.43 20.53 -7.07
N LEU A 93 6.58 19.21 -6.88
CA LEU A 93 7.50 18.64 -5.88
C LEU A 93 8.95 18.89 -6.28
N PHE A 94 9.31 18.62 -7.54
CA PHE A 94 10.67 18.85 -8.04
C PHE A 94 11.07 20.33 -8.01
N GLU A 95 10.14 21.24 -8.33
CA GLU A 95 10.39 22.68 -8.27
C GLU A 95 10.66 23.15 -6.84
N ARG A 96 9.87 22.67 -5.86
CA ARG A 96 10.09 22.96 -4.44
C ARG A 96 11.42 22.42 -3.94
N TYR A 97 11.74 21.17 -4.25
CA TYR A 97 13.03 20.57 -3.91
C TYR A 97 14.20 21.39 -4.48
N ARG A 98 14.10 21.79 -5.75
CA ARG A 98 15.14 22.60 -6.39
C ARG A 98 15.30 23.96 -5.74
N ALA A 99 14.20 24.61 -5.37
CA ALA A 99 14.24 25.90 -4.67
C ALA A 99 14.92 25.77 -3.29
N GLU A 100 14.59 24.72 -2.53
CA GLU A 100 15.22 24.44 -1.24
C GLU A 100 16.71 24.17 -1.38
N LEU A 101 17.10 23.36 -2.37
CA LEU A 101 18.51 23.10 -2.66
C LEU A 101 19.27 24.39 -2.98
N ILE A 102 18.70 25.29 -3.76
CA ILE A 102 19.35 26.58 -4.08
C ILE A 102 19.56 27.39 -2.80
N VAL A 103 18.54 27.54 -1.96
CA VAL A 103 18.62 28.29 -0.70
C VAL A 103 19.66 27.67 0.24
N GLN A 104 19.63 26.35 0.40
CA GLN A 104 20.59 25.62 1.22
C GLN A 104 22.02 25.81 0.68
N SER A 105 22.20 25.64 -0.62
CA SER A 105 23.49 25.77 -1.29
C SER A 105 24.11 27.16 -1.06
N GLN A 106 23.30 28.22 -1.16
CA GLN A 106 23.73 29.59 -0.90
C GLN A 106 24.13 29.82 0.56
N LYS A 107 23.43 29.21 1.52
CA LYS A 107 23.78 29.29 2.95
C LYS A 107 25.10 28.59 3.26
N SER A 108 25.41 27.52 2.54
CA SER A 108 26.64 26.74 2.70
C SER A 108 27.79 27.22 1.80
N ALA A 109 27.55 28.25 0.98
CA ALA A 109 28.59 28.83 0.14
C ALA A 109 29.61 29.58 1.00
N ASN A 110 30.89 29.43 0.66
CA ASN A 110 31.98 30.10 1.36
C ASN A 110 32.05 31.59 0.97
N ALA A 111 33.00 32.33 1.54
CA ALA A 111 33.19 33.77 1.30
C ALA A 111 33.25 34.16 -0.20
N ASP A 112 33.66 33.25 -1.09
CA ASP A 112 33.72 33.43 -2.55
C ASP A 112 32.46 32.96 -3.30
N SER A 113 31.34 32.73 -2.60
CA SER A 113 30.11 32.15 -3.16
C SER A 113 30.27 30.77 -3.83
N ALA A 114 31.41 30.11 -3.60
CA ALA A 114 31.70 28.77 -4.09
C ALA A 114 31.37 27.72 -3.04
N ILE A 115 30.74 26.63 -3.48
CA ILE A 115 30.45 25.45 -2.66
C ILE A 115 31.45 24.36 -3.03
N GLN A 116 32.05 23.71 -2.03
CA GLN A 116 32.91 22.58 -2.31
C GLN A 116 32.07 21.35 -2.70
N LEU A 117 32.56 20.57 -3.67
CA LEU A 117 31.87 19.37 -4.17
C LEU A 117 31.44 18.42 -3.04
N ASN A 118 32.28 18.23 -2.03
CA ASN A 118 31.99 17.36 -0.90
C ASN A 118 30.82 17.88 -0.04
N GLN A 119 30.71 19.20 0.14
CA GLN A 119 29.59 19.82 0.85
C GLN A 119 28.28 19.65 0.06
N LEU A 120 28.33 19.85 -1.27
CA LEU A 120 27.18 19.60 -2.15
C LEU A 120 26.72 18.14 -2.10
N LEU A 121 27.65 17.18 -2.12
CA LEU A 121 27.35 15.75 -2.02
C LEU A 121 26.75 15.38 -0.66
N THR A 122 27.22 15.99 0.44
CA THR A 122 26.61 15.82 1.76
C THR A 122 25.18 16.35 1.80
N MET A 123 24.92 17.51 1.18
CA MET A 123 23.58 18.10 1.14
C MET A 123 22.60 17.28 0.29
N LEU A 124 23.03 16.75 -0.85
CA LEU A 124 22.19 15.88 -1.70
C LEU A 124 21.84 14.54 -1.04
N ASN A 125 22.72 14.04 -0.17
CA ASN A 125 22.52 12.83 0.61
C ASN A 125 21.81 13.07 1.95
N ASP A 126 21.51 14.33 2.29
CA ASP A 126 20.81 14.64 3.53
C ASP A 126 19.34 14.22 3.42
N ARG A 127 18.99 13.20 4.19
CA ARG A 127 17.64 12.64 4.27
C ARG A 127 16.61 13.68 4.74
N ALA A 128 17.02 14.68 5.51
CA ALA A 128 16.13 15.72 6.03
C ALA A 128 15.47 16.56 4.91
N LEU A 129 16.15 16.73 3.77
CA LEU A 129 15.58 17.43 2.60
C LEU A 129 14.49 16.62 1.88
N TYR A 130 14.50 15.30 2.02
CA TYR A 130 13.46 14.44 1.46
C TYR A 130 12.22 14.40 2.36
N GLU A 131 12.43 14.48 3.67
CA GLU A 131 11.34 14.45 4.66
C GLU A 131 10.62 15.80 4.79
N SER A 132 11.21 16.93 4.39
CA SER A 132 10.51 18.23 4.31
C SER A 132 9.52 18.34 3.14
N LEU A 133 9.64 17.46 2.14
CA LEU A 133 8.83 17.48 0.93
C LEU A 133 7.62 16.53 0.96
N LEU A 134 7.57 15.62 1.93
CA LEU A 134 6.52 14.62 2.15
C LEU A 134 5.52 15.10 3.21
#